data_AF-A0A166L7I4-F1
#
_entry.id   AF-A0A166L7I4-F1
#
_cell.length_a   1.000
_cell.length_b   1.000
_cell.length_c   1.000
_cell.angle_alpha   90.00
_cell.angle_beta   90.00
_cell.angle_gamma   90.00
#
_symmetry.space_group_name_H-M   'P 1'
#
loop_
_entity.id
_entity.type
_entity.pdbx_description
1 polymer ?
#
loop_
_entity_poly.entity_id
_entity_poly.type
_entity_poly.pdbx_seq_one_letter_code
_entity_poly.pdbx_strand_id
1 'polypeptide(L)' 'AYSYAAQHISSNAYLTAAASDLSAEARHTSWVASAVDNVTGRSGLFDVALGLDSVCSLAAQFITSCPSSNQTVP' A
#
# COMPACT_ATOMS: atom_id res chain seq x y z
N ALA A 1 -1.24 1.35 1.77
CA ALA A 1 -2.25 0.29 1.64
C ALA A 1 -2.15 -0.72 2.78
N TYR A 2 -1.02 -1.44 2.93
CA TYR A 2 -0.87 -2.52 3.92
C TYR A 2 -1.11 -2.10 5.38
N SER A 3 -0.62 -0.92 5.81
CA SER A 3 -0.88 -0.43 7.17
C SER A 3 -2.36 -0.15 7.45
N TYR A 4 -3.12 0.31 6.46
CA TYR A 4 -4.58 0.48 6.59
C TYR A 4 -5.29 -0.87 6.61
N ALA A 5 -4.89 -1.79 5.73
CA ALA A 5 -5.47 -3.13 5.65
C ALA A 5 -5.28 -3.94 6.94
N ALA A 6 -4.23 -3.67 7.73
CA ALA A 6 -3.92 -4.39 8.96
C ALA A 6 -5.11 -4.48 9.93
N GLN A 7 -5.93 -3.43 10.06
CA GLN A 7 -7.10 -3.45 10.95
C GLN A 7 -8.22 -4.40 10.48
N HIS A 8 -8.20 -4.83 9.22
CA HIS A 8 -9.18 -5.72 8.61
C HIS A 8 -8.67 -7.16 8.49
N ILE A 9 -7.42 -7.44 8.86
CA ILE A 9 -6.82 -8.78 8.76
C ILE A 9 -6.86 -9.45 10.13
N SER A 10 -7.66 -10.51 10.25
CA SER A 10 -7.74 -11.35 11.47
C SER A 10 -6.68 -12.46 11.52
N SER A 11 -6.16 -12.88 10.36
CA SER A 11 -5.16 -13.95 10.26
C SER A 11 -3.74 -13.41 10.50
N ASN A 12 -3.06 -13.94 11.50
CA ASN A 12 -1.68 -13.57 11.81
C ASN A 12 -0.71 -13.89 10.66
N ALA A 13 -0.95 -15.00 9.94
CA ALA A 13 -0.16 -15.35 8.77
C ALA A 13 -0.24 -14.26 7.68
N TYR A 14 -1.43 -13.72 7.44
CA TYR A 14 -1.61 -12.63 6.46
C TYR A 14 -1.07 -11.30 6.97
N LEU A 15 -1.18 -11.00 8.27
CA LEU A 15 -0.53 -9.81 8.86
C LEU A 15 0.99 -9.87 8.69
N THR A 16 1.60 -11.04 8.91
CA THR A 16 3.04 -11.24 8.75
C THR A 16 3.48 -11.06 7.29
N ALA A 17 2.72 -11.62 6.34
CA ALA A 17 2.98 -11.42 4.92
C ALA A 17 2.85 -9.95 4.52
N ALA A 18 1.76 -9.28 4.92
CA ALA A 18 1.53 -7.86 4.66
C ALA A 18 2.62 -6.96 5.26
N ALA A 19 3.14 -7.29 6.44
CA ALA A 19 4.24 -6.57 7.08
C ALA A 19 5.56 -6.74 6.30
N SER A 20 5.82 -7.94 5.77
CA SER A 20 6.97 -8.21 4.91
C SER A 20 6.90 -7.39 3.61
N ASP A 21 5.74 -7.39 2.95
CA ASP A 21 5.51 -6.63 1.72
C ASP A 21 5.69 -5.12 1.97
N LEU A 22 5.09 -4.60 3.05
CA LEU A 22 5.23 -3.19 3.44
C LEU A 22 6.70 -2.80 3.61
N SER A 23 7.52 -3.64 4.25
CA SER A 23 8.95 -3.40 4.44
C SER A 23 9.74 -3.42 3.13
N ALA A 24 9.37 -4.28 2.18
CA ALA A 24 9.97 -4.31 0.86
C ALA A 24 9.65 -3.02 0.07
N GLU A 25 8.37 -2.64 0.00
CA GLU A 25 7.92 -1.44 -0.73
C GLU A 25 8.46 -0.15 -0.14
N ALA A 26 8.57 -0.06 1.19
CA ALA A 26 9.17 1.09 1.87
C ALA A 26 10.66 1.27 1.49
N ARG A 27 11.43 0.16 1.45
CA ARG A 27 12.84 0.19 1.01
C ARG A 27 12.95 0.56 -0.47
N HIS A 28 12.05 0.07 -1.31
CA HIS A 28 12.06 0.38 -2.73
C HIS A 28 11.78 1.87 -2.96
N THR A 29 10.76 2.42 -2.30
CA THR A 29 10.42 3.85 -2.35
C THR A 29 11.58 4.71 -1.84
N SER A 30 12.21 4.29 -0.75
CA SER A 30 13.41 4.93 -0.19
C SER A 30 14.57 4.99 -1.18
N TRP A 31 14.81 3.88 -1.88
CA TRP A 31 15.84 3.81 -2.91
C TRP A 31 15.52 4.70 -4.10
N VAL A 32 14.28 4.71 -4.61
CA VAL A 32 13.87 5.60 -5.71
C VAL A 32 14.07 7.06 -5.32
N ALA A 33 13.56 7.47 -4.15
CA ALA A 33 13.68 8.84 -3.67
C ALA A 33 15.15 9.31 -3.54
N SER A 34 16.04 8.44 -3.06
CA SER A 34 17.46 8.79 -2.86
C SER A 34 18.31 8.66 -4.12
N ALA A 35 18.19 7.57 -4.87
CA ALA A 35 19.07 7.25 -6.00
C ALA A 35 18.57 7.85 -7.33
N VAL A 36 17.26 7.99 -7.50
CA VAL A 36 16.66 8.48 -8.75
C VAL A 36 16.28 9.95 -8.60
N ASP A 37 15.50 10.29 -7.57
CA ASP A 37 14.97 11.64 -7.40
C ASP A 37 15.96 12.59 -6.70
N ASN A 38 17.08 12.07 -6.18
CA ASN A 38 18.12 12.83 -5.46
C ASN A 38 17.58 13.63 -4.26
N VAL A 39 16.52 13.13 -3.61
CA VAL A 39 15.95 13.69 -2.38
C VAL A 39 16.23 12.76 -1.20
N THR A 40 15.75 13.12 -0.01
CA THR A 40 15.93 12.22 1.15
C THR A 40 15.15 10.92 0.94
N GLY A 41 15.81 9.78 1.10
CA GLY A 41 15.20 8.46 0.94
C GLY A 41 14.26 8.06 2.06
N ARG A 42 13.89 8.96 2.96
CA ARG A 42 13.02 8.66 4.09
C ARG A 42 11.71 9.42 3.92
N SER A 43 10.59 8.77 4.20
CA SER A 43 9.34 9.45 4.53
C SER A 43 9.57 10.47 5.66
N GLY A 44 8.61 11.37 5.89
CA GLY A 44 8.63 12.24 7.07
C GLY A 44 8.66 11.45 8.40
N LEU A 45 8.40 12.12 9.51
CA LEU A 45 8.43 11.46 10.82
C LEU A 45 7.45 10.28 10.96
N PHE A 46 6.38 10.27 10.18
CA PHE A 46 5.32 9.26 10.20
C PHE A 46 4.92 8.85 8.79
N ASP A 47 4.61 7.57 8.60
CA ASP A 47 3.95 7.07 7.41
C ASP A 47 2.44 7.27 7.51
N VAL A 48 1.81 7.67 6.40
CA VAL A 48 0.36 7.83 6.31
C VAL A 48 -0.25 6.56 5.74
N ALA A 49 -1.17 5.95 6.49
CA ALA A 49 -1.93 4.82 6.00
C ALA A 49 -2.89 5.27 4.89
N LEU A 50 -2.66 4.84 3.64
CA LEU A 50 -3.62 5.05 2.55
C LEU A 50 -4.89 4.21 2.80
N GLY A 51 -6.02 4.90 2.93
CA GLY A 51 -7.35 4.29 2.99
C GLY A 51 -7.79 3.72 1.64
N LEU A 52 -8.92 3.03 1.64
CA LEU A 52 -9.48 2.33 0.48
C LEU A 52 -9.68 3.24 -0.73
N ASP A 53 -10.29 4.41 -0.56
CA ASP A 53 -10.50 5.38 -1.66
C ASP A 53 -9.19 5.83 -2.31
N SER A 54 -8.16 6.06 -1.49
CA SER A 54 -6.85 6.48 -1.97
C SER A 54 -6.19 5.37 -2.78
N VAL A 55 -6.31 4.12 -2.31
CA VAL A 55 -5.80 2.94 -3.03
C VAL A 55 -6.56 2.73 -4.33
N CYS A 56 -7.89 2.83 -4.32
CA CYS A 56 -8.72 2.75 -5.52
C CYS A 56 -8.38 3.84 -6.53
N SER A 57 -8.14 5.08 -6.08
CA SER A 57 -7.75 6.18 -6.97
C SER A 57 -6.41 5.90 -7.66
N LEU A 58 -5.43 5.35 -6.96
CA LEU A 58 -4.14 4.97 -7.54
C LEU A 58 -4.26 3.77 -8.49
N ALA A 59 -5.11 2.81 -8.14
CA ALA A 59 -5.34 1.61 -8.93
C ALA A 59 -6.23 1.84 -10.15
N ALA A 60 -7.07 2.88 -10.16
CA ALA A 60 -8.12 3.10 -11.16
C ALA A 60 -7.61 3.06 -12.60
N GLN A 61 -6.42 3.60 -12.86
CA GLN A 61 -5.81 3.60 -14.19
C GLN A 61 -5.46 2.19 -14.72
N PHE A 62 -5.39 1.19 -13.83
CA PHE A 62 -5.09 -0.19 -14.17
C PHE A 62 -6.35 -1.09 -14.18
N ILE A 63 -7.50 -0.58 -13.72
CA ILE A 63 -8.76 -1.33 -13.67
C ILE A 63 -9.49 -1.19 -15.00
N THR A 64 -9.43 -2.23 -15.85
CA THR A 64 -10.16 -2.23 -17.14
C THR A 64 -11.66 -2.52 -16.97
N SER A 65 -12.02 -3.38 -16.02
CA SER A 65 -13.41 -3.73 -15.71
C SER A 65 -13.52 -4.30 -14.29
N CYS A 66 -14.59 -3.97 -13.55
CA CYS A 66 -14.92 -4.60 -12.28
C CYS A 66 -15.73 -5.89 -12.52
N PRO A 67 -15.29 -7.07 -12.04
CA PRO A 67 -16.06 -8.31 -12.16
C PRO A 67 -17.40 -8.20 -11.42
N SER A 68 -18.47 -8.80 -11.95
CA SER A 68 -19.78 -8.81 -11.30
C SER A 68 -19.83 -9.61 -10.00
N SER A 69 -18.81 -10.44 -9.73
CA SER A 69 -18.66 -11.21 -8.49
C SER A 69 -18.01 -10.42 -7.35
N ASN A 70 -17.56 -9.18 -7.59
CA ASN A 70 -16.87 -8.42 -6.56
C ASN A 70 -17.85 -8.01 -5.46
N GLN A 71 -17.42 -8.15 -4.21
CA GLN A 71 -18.23 -7.69 -3.08
C GLN A 71 -18.33 -6.16 -3.09
N THR A 72 -19.46 -5.63 -2.65
CA THR A 72 -19.63 -4.17 -2.53
C THR A 72 -18.65 -3.66 -1.47
N VAL A 73 -17.77 -2.76 -1.90
CA VAL A 73 -16.85 -2.06 -0.99
C VAL A 73 -17.69 -1.10 -0.13
N PRO A 74 -17.52 -1.09 1.21
CA PRO A 74 -18.27 -0.22 2.11
C PRO A 74 -17.97 1.27 1.91
#